data_AF-A0A417HBG8-F1
#
_entry.id   AF-A0A417HBG8-F1
#
_cell.length_a   1.000
_cell.length_b   1.000
_cell.length_c   1.000
_cell.angle_alpha   90.00
_cell.angle_beta   90.00
_cell.angle_gamma   90.00
#
_symmetry.space_group_name_H-M   'P 1'
#
loop_
_entity.id
_entity.type
_entity.pdbx_description
1 polymer ?
#
loop_
_entity_poly.entity_id
_entity_poly.type
_entity_poly.pdbx_seq_one_letter_code
_entity_poly.pdbx_strand_id
1 'polypeptide(L)'
;MKLGIIRCMQTEDYCPGTADFQAARLHMGAFAQVEEEIEIVGFTSCGGCPGKKAVLRARELVKRGADAIAFASCIQKGTPIGYPCPFHQKMQELVEKEVGEDIRILEYTH
;
A
#
# COMPACT_ATOMS: atom_id res chain seq x y z
N MET A 1 -1.59 -4.05 -14.31
CA MET A 1 -2.06 -3.84 -12.93
C MET A 1 -2.25 -2.36 -12.65
N LYS A 2 -3.40 -1.97 -12.10
CA LYS A 2 -3.69 -0.63 -11.60
C LYS A 2 -3.53 -0.59 -10.08
N LEU A 3 -2.38 -0.09 -9.63
CA LEU A 3 -1.94 -0.17 -8.26
C LEU A 3 -2.30 1.08 -7.45
N GLY A 4 -3.02 0.89 -6.35
CA GLY A 4 -3.10 1.85 -5.25
C GLY A 4 -2.07 1.52 -4.16
N ILE A 5 -1.42 2.52 -3.59
CA ILE A 5 -0.43 2.32 -2.51
C ILE A 5 -0.84 3.09 -1.26
N ILE A 6 -0.83 2.39 -0.12
CA ILE A 6 -1.10 2.95 1.21
C ILE A 6 0.19 2.94 2.03
N ARG A 7 0.72 4.12 2.41
CA ARG A 7 1.90 4.28 3.28
C ARG A 7 1.54 4.64 4.72
N CYS A 8 2.50 4.58 5.64
CA CYS A 8 2.32 5.09 6.98
C CYS A 8 2.21 6.62 6.98
N MET A 9 1.33 7.19 7.81
CA MET A 9 1.24 8.65 7.99
C MET A 9 2.47 9.22 8.71
N GLN A 10 3.09 8.43 9.60
CA GLN A 10 4.26 8.83 10.39
C GLN A 10 5.54 9.00 9.55
N THR A 11 5.57 8.46 8.33
CA THR A 11 6.70 8.60 7.41
C THR A 11 6.41 9.57 6.27
N GLU A 12 5.21 10.13 6.24
CA GLU A 12 4.66 10.80 5.06
C GLU A 12 5.29 12.17 4.79
N ASP A 13 5.80 12.79 5.84
CA ASP A 13 6.40 14.12 5.92
C ASP A 13 7.83 14.16 5.37
N TYR A 14 8.58 13.07 5.45
CA TYR A 14 9.96 13.01 4.95
C TYR A 14 10.19 11.96 3.85
N CYS A 15 9.42 10.86 3.79
CA CYS A 15 9.62 9.81 2.81
C CYS A 15 8.68 10.00 1.62
N PRO A 16 9.15 10.43 0.43
CA PRO A 16 8.30 10.68 -0.72
C PRO A 16 7.78 9.41 -1.43
N GLY A 17 8.25 8.21 -1.04
CA GLY A 17 7.86 6.94 -1.68
C GLY A 17 8.66 6.58 -2.92
N THR A 18 9.81 7.21 -3.17
CA THR A 18 10.63 6.97 -4.38
C THR A 18 10.97 5.49 -4.58
N ALA A 19 11.33 4.77 -3.51
CA ALA A 19 11.62 3.33 -3.59
C ALA A 19 10.38 2.50 -3.92
N ASP A 20 9.20 2.90 -3.41
CA ASP A 20 7.92 2.25 -3.74
C ASP A 20 7.62 2.38 -5.24
N PHE A 21 7.81 3.59 -5.79
CA PHE A 21 7.58 3.86 -7.22
C PHE A 21 8.60 3.18 -8.11
N GLN A 22 9.86 3.14 -7.70
CA GLN A 22 10.91 2.42 -8.43
C GLN A 22 10.66 0.91 -8.41
N ALA A 23 10.25 0.34 -7.27
CA ALA A 23 9.94 -1.08 -7.18
C ALA A 23 8.76 -1.46 -8.08
N ALA A 24 7.71 -0.65 -8.13
CA ALA A 24 6.60 -0.85 -9.07
C ALA A 24 7.08 -0.74 -10.53
N ARG A 25 7.83 0.32 -10.88
CA ARG A 25 8.30 0.53 -12.25
C ARG A 25 9.26 -0.55 -12.76
N LEU A 26 10.13 -1.06 -11.88
CA LEU A 26 11.15 -2.05 -12.23
C LEU A 26 10.73 -3.48 -11.91
N HIS A 27 9.48 -3.69 -11.48
CA HIS A 27 8.94 -5.00 -11.11
C HIS A 27 9.84 -5.71 -10.09
N MET A 28 10.13 -5.04 -8.98
CA MET A 28 10.95 -5.57 -7.88
C MET A 28 10.12 -5.80 -6.61
N GLY A 29 10.70 -6.49 -5.62
CA GLY A 29 10.04 -6.72 -4.34
C GLY A 29 8.74 -7.50 -4.51
N ALA A 30 7.64 -6.97 -3.99
CA ALA A 30 6.32 -7.61 -4.09
C ALA A 30 5.78 -7.68 -5.54
N PHE A 31 6.39 -6.94 -6.47
CA PHE A 31 5.97 -6.85 -7.87
C PHE A 31 6.73 -7.79 -8.81
N ALA A 32 7.68 -8.59 -8.31
CA ALA A 32 8.57 -9.41 -9.15
C ALA A 32 7.88 -10.45 -10.04
N GLN A 33 6.66 -10.85 -9.69
CA GLN A 33 5.85 -11.82 -10.47
C GLN A 33 4.76 -11.15 -11.31
N VAL A 34 4.72 -9.82 -11.37
CA VAL A 34 3.78 -9.09 -12.22
C VAL A 34 4.43 -8.95 -13.60
N GLU A 35 3.80 -9.49 -14.64
CA GLU A 35 4.34 -9.41 -16.01
C GLU A 35 3.80 -8.19 -16.75
N GLU A 36 2.55 -7.80 -16.51
CA GLU A 36 1.97 -6.62 -17.13
C GLU A 36 2.46 -5.30 -16.53
N GLU A 37 2.31 -4.20 -17.26
CA GLU A 37 2.66 -2.86 -16.77
C GLU A 37 1.90 -2.49 -15.49
N ILE A 38 2.61 -1.88 -14.53
CA ILE A 38 2.06 -1.39 -13.27
C ILE A 38 1.82 0.12 -13.38
N GLU A 39 0.55 0.52 -13.47
CA GLU A 39 0.09 1.90 -13.41
C GLU A 39 -0.24 2.27 -11.96
N ILE A 40 0.40 3.31 -11.40
CA ILE A 40 0.07 3.78 -10.05
C ILE A 40 -1.13 4.73 -10.13
N VAL A 41 -2.29 4.26 -9.65
CA VAL A 41 -3.54 5.03 -9.58
C VAL A 41 -3.50 6.07 -8.47
N GLY A 42 -2.80 5.77 -7.36
CA GLY A 42 -2.70 6.69 -6.25
C GLY A 42 -1.75 6.23 -5.16
N PHE A 43 -1.19 7.20 -4.45
CA PHE A 43 -0.31 7.01 -3.31
C PHE A 43 -0.81 7.87 -2.15
N THR A 44 -1.18 7.26 -1.04
CA THR A 44 -1.80 7.96 0.08
C THR A 44 -1.36 7.36 1.41
N SER A 45 -1.48 8.10 2.52
CA SER A 45 -1.20 7.53 3.84
C SER A 45 -2.41 6.81 4.42
N CYS A 46 -2.15 5.91 5.37
CA CYS A 46 -3.16 5.18 6.14
C CYS A 46 -4.07 6.08 6.99
N GLY A 47 -3.73 7.37 7.11
CA GLY A 47 -4.50 8.37 7.86
C GLY A 47 -4.26 8.34 9.38
N GLY A 48 -3.20 7.69 9.83
CA GLY A 48 -2.71 7.73 11.21
C GLY A 48 -3.17 6.55 12.07
N CYS A 49 -2.49 6.36 13.20
CA CYS A 49 -2.78 5.28 14.14
C CYS A 49 -4.21 5.43 14.71
N PRO A 50 -4.99 4.34 14.82
CA PRO A 50 -4.61 2.93 14.66
C PRO A 50 -4.94 2.35 13.26
N GLY A 51 -4.87 3.15 12.19
CA GLY A 51 -5.07 2.67 10.81
C GLY A 51 -6.53 2.59 10.34
N LYS A 52 -7.50 3.02 11.15
CA LYS A 52 -8.94 2.94 10.84
C LYS A 52 -9.34 3.64 9.53
N LYS A 53 -8.62 4.70 9.15
CA LYS A 53 -8.89 5.46 7.93
C LYS A 53 -8.39 4.74 6.66
N ALA A 54 -7.52 3.73 6.77
CA ALA A 54 -6.99 3.00 5.62
C ALA A 54 -8.09 2.32 4.80
N VAL A 55 -9.16 1.85 5.45
CA VAL A 55 -10.37 1.32 4.81
C VAL A 55 -10.98 2.32 3.82
N LEU A 56 -11.12 3.58 4.25
CA LEU A 56 -11.65 4.65 3.39
C LEU A 56 -10.70 5.01 2.26
N ARG A 57 -9.38 4.88 2.47
CA ARG A 57 -8.37 5.09 1.43
C ARG A 57 -8.42 4.00 0.37
N ALA A 58 -8.49 2.75 0.79
CA ALA A 58 -8.63 1.58 -0.06
C ALA A 58 -9.88 1.67 -0.93
N ARG A 59 -11.05 1.92 -0.32
CA ARG A 59 -12.31 2.13 -1.04
C ARG A 59 -12.19 3.20 -2.13
N GLU A 60 -11.54 4.31 -1.78
CA GLU A 60 -11.42 5.44 -2.69
C GLU A 60 -10.40 5.17 -3.82
N LEU A 61 -9.33 4.39 -3.57
CA LEU A 61 -8.40 3.92 -4.61
C LEU A 61 -9.11 2.99 -5.59
N VAL A 62 -9.88 2.02 -5.09
CA VAL A 62 -10.68 1.11 -5.93
C VAL A 62 -11.72 1.87 -6.75
N LYS A 63 -12.41 2.84 -6.14
CA LYS A 63 -13.34 3.73 -6.86
C LYS A 63 -12.66 4.51 -8.00
N ARG A 64 -11.37 4.82 -7.88
CA ARG A 64 -10.56 5.46 -8.93
C ARG A 64 -9.99 4.48 -9.95
N GLY A 65 -10.28 3.19 -9.82
CA GLY A 65 -9.92 2.15 -10.77
C GLY A 65 -8.70 1.33 -10.38
N ALA A 66 -8.25 1.36 -9.13
CA ALA A 66 -7.24 0.41 -8.65
C ALA A 66 -7.82 -1.01 -8.62
N ASP A 67 -7.09 -1.96 -9.21
CA ASP A 67 -7.37 -3.41 -9.16
C ASP A 67 -6.44 -4.15 -8.17
N ALA A 68 -5.44 -3.44 -7.63
CA ALA A 68 -4.56 -3.91 -6.59
C ALA A 68 -4.29 -2.82 -5.55
N ILE A 69 -4.10 -3.22 -4.29
CA ILE A 69 -3.63 -2.34 -3.21
C ILE A 69 -2.36 -2.92 -2.60
N ALA A 70 -1.29 -2.12 -2.56
CA ALA A 70 -0.09 -2.43 -1.78
C ALA A 70 -0.03 -1.58 -0.51
N PHE A 71 0.25 -2.23 0.62
CA PHE A 71 0.79 -1.54 1.79
C PHE A 71 2.27 -1.26 1.54
N ALA A 72 2.70 -0.01 1.71
CA ALA A 72 4.12 0.33 1.54
C ALA A 72 4.96 -0.32 2.65
N SER A 73 6.24 -0.61 2.35
CA SER A 73 7.15 -1.30 3.29
C SER A 73 7.31 -0.61 4.64
N CYS A 74 7.05 0.69 4.75
CA CYS A 74 7.02 1.41 6.03
C CYS A 74 5.95 0.92 7.02
N ILE A 75 4.89 0.28 6.55
CA ILE A 75 3.84 -0.27 7.42
C ILE A 75 4.26 -1.62 7.97
N GLN A 76 4.55 -2.59 7.11
CA GLN A 76 4.79 -3.97 7.54
C GLN A 76 6.26 -4.26 7.85
N LYS A 77 7.20 -3.78 7.02
CA LYS A 77 8.64 -3.94 7.28
C LYS A 77 9.20 -2.86 8.21
N GLY A 78 8.47 -1.78 8.45
CA GLY A 78 8.91 -0.65 9.28
C GLY A 78 10.00 0.22 8.67
N THR A 79 10.37 0.01 7.40
CA THR A 79 11.47 0.75 6.74
C THR A 79 10.99 2.13 6.29
N PRO A 80 11.71 3.23 6.55
CA PRO A 80 13.09 3.28 7.04
C PRO A 80 13.25 3.58 8.54
N ILE A 81 12.16 3.69 9.31
CA ILE A 81 12.23 3.98 10.77
C ILE A 81 12.77 2.77 11.56
N GLY A 82 12.70 1.56 11.01
CA GLY A 82 13.00 0.32 11.71
C GLY A 82 11.90 -0.08 12.71
N TYR A 83 10.72 0.52 12.61
CA TYR A 83 9.59 0.28 13.52
C TYR A 83 8.33 -0.11 12.73
N PRO A 84 8.03 -1.41 12.60
CA PRO A 84 6.80 -1.89 11.98
C PRO A 84 5.54 -1.37 12.69
N CYS A 85 4.50 -1.10 11.92
CA CYS A 85 3.22 -0.66 12.46
C CYS A 85 2.58 -1.80 13.28
N PRO A 86 2.28 -1.61 14.57
CA PRO A 86 1.67 -2.66 15.40
C PRO A 86 0.23 -3.00 14.99
N PHE A 87 -0.38 -2.19 14.12
CA PHE A 87 -1.75 -2.38 13.64
C PHE A 87 -1.81 -2.96 12.22
N HIS A 88 -0.69 -3.35 11.61
CA HIS A 88 -0.65 -3.73 10.19
C HIS A 88 -1.59 -4.89 9.86
N GLN A 89 -1.57 -5.98 10.64
CA GLN A 89 -2.43 -7.15 10.42
C GLN A 89 -3.90 -6.76 10.45
N LYS A 90 -4.33 -6.08 11.52
CA LYS A 90 -5.75 -5.74 11.66
C LYS A 90 -6.21 -4.75 10.60
N MET A 91 -5.32 -3.83 10.21
CA MET A 91 -5.59 -2.86 9.15
C MET A 91 -5.73 -3.55 7.79
N GLN A 92 -4.86 -4.51 7.48
CA GLN A 92 -4.93 -5.31 6.24
C GLN A 92 -6.21 -6.12 6.17
N GLU A 93 -6.56 -6.87 7.22
CA GLU A 93 -7.82 -7.63 7.30
C GLU A 93 -9.05 -6.76 7.00
N LEU A 94 -9.09 -5.55 7.57
CA LEU A 94 -10.21 -4.63 7.38
C LEU A 94 -10.24 -4.04 5.97
N VAL A 95 -9.09 -3.84 5.34
CA VAL A 95 -8.98 -3.40 3.95
C VAL A 95 -9.43 -4.51 3.01
N GLU A 96 -8.93 -5.73 3.17
CA GLU A 96 -9.34 -6.92 2.39
C GLU A 96 -10.86 -7.09 2.42
N LYS A 97 -11.45 -7.05 3.62
CA LYS A 97 -12.90 -7.18 3.79
C LYS A 97 -13.68 -6.05 3.10
N GLU A 98 -13.13 -4.84 3.06
CA GLU A 98 -13.79 -3.69 2.47
C GLU A 98 -13.78 -3.71 0.94
N VAL A 99 -12.65 -4.07 0.34
CA VAL A 99 -12.48 -3.99 -1.11
C VAL A 99 -12.94 -5.23 -1.86
N GLY A 100 -13.07 -6.35 -1.16
CA GLY A 100 -13.54 -7.62 -1.72
C GLY A 100 -12.42 -8.46 -2.34
N GLU A 101 -12.76 -9.69 -2.73
CA GLU A 101 -11.82 -10.72 -3.19
C GLU A 101 -11.23 -10.44 -4.58
N ASP A 102 -11.90 -9.60 -5.39
CA ASP A 102 -11.44 -9.23 -6.73
C ASP A 102 -10.24 -8.27 -6.71
N ILE A 103 -9.94 -7.66 -5.56
CA ILE A 103 -8.85 -6.70 -5.42
C ILE A 103 -7.63 -7.40 -4.81
N ARG A 104 -6.53 -7.40 -5.56
CA ARG A 104 -5.28 -8.01 -5.11
C ARG A 104 -4.65 -7.19 -3.99
N ILE A 105 -4.36 -7.81 -2.86
CA ILE A 105 -3.65 -7.18 -1.74
C ILE A 105 -2.18 -7.59 -1.73
N LEU A 106 -1.28 -6.61 -1.59
CA LEU A 106 0.16 -6.80 -1.45
C LEU A 106 0.63 -6.23 -0.11
N GLU A 107 1.39 -7.02 0.63
CA GLU A 107 1.78 -6.74 2.02
C GLU A 107 2.94 -5.74 2.16
N TYR A 108 3.72 -5.57 1.09
CA TYR A 108 4.84 -4.64 1.04
C TYR A 108 5.09 -4.18 -0.41
N THR A 109 6.01 -3.24 -0.59
CA THR A 109 6.41 -2.71 -1.91
C THR A 109 7.81 -3.16 -2.29
N HIS A 110 8.79 -2.92 -1.41
CA HIS A 110 10.22 -3.25 -1.57
C HIS A 110 10.80 -3.97 -0.35
#